data_AF-A0A0L0T1X2-F1
#
_entry.id   AF-A0A0L0T1X2-F1
#
_cell.length_a   1.000
_cell.length_b   1.000
_cell.length_c   1.000
_cell.angle_alpha   90.00
_cell.angle_beta   90.00
_cell.angle_gamma   90.00
#
_symmetry.space_group_name_H-M   'P 1'
#
loop_
_entity.id
_entity.type
_entity.pdbx_description
1 polymer ?
#
loop_
_entity_poly.entity_id
_entity_poly.type
_entity_poly.pdbx_seq_one_letter_code
_entity_poly.pdbx_strand_id
1 'polypeptide(L)'
;MPVQANDNTATMPAAGAKNAPDAASNATNHRTGQARGFMGARETLRPIDLQVSGTIPTWLEGALYRIGPSKFTVGDVKIFHWFDGLSMVHRFEIRDGRVQYRSRETSKDVERVINETGGFLGIAQSDPCSNLFKRVATTFMAIWTPQLNKAPINVTVTPNFPIPSTTAKSSVGSDSRVQSLVTKTDYNALQVLDPVTLEVLPVAGAAFGAAGKFTYEHVNPEMQGTFSLGHHQWDPSTGDIYNVVITAGPVGTYRVIHVNPTTHPEGRVLTEITYSLTAYLHSFSLTRRYLVLMLQPYAIGWMGLKAFTSPSYLDALQWYGDKMPTTFYVIDRESGAVVHMLDAAAFFFFHTCNAWDVDDDEGNASIVLEVCAMDTPAIVRQLNVHALNPTPCPSARDTPRSWGSRTCRRFAGTRCRCRPTRWPTRTRAGLRPLSKCPRAASICRGFIRRVRARRRGSCMGLFRAVWT
;
A
#
# COMPACT_ATOMS: atom_id res chain seq x y z
N MET A 1 36.10 -13.36 -75.89
CA MET A 1 37.42 -12.75 -75.57
C MET A 1 37.63 -12.85 -74.06
N PRO A 2 38.85 -13.08 -73.59
CA PRO A 2 39.27 -14.38 -73.04
C PRO A 2 39.26 -14.52 -71.51
N VAL A 3 39.54 -15.76 -71.12
CA VAL A 3 39.66 -16.41 -69.81
C VAL A 3 41.14 -16.38 -69.33
N GLN A 4 41.35 -16.51 -68.00
CA GLN A 4 42.57 -16.90 -67.25
C GLN A 4 43.67 -15.84 -67.04
N ALA A 5 44.44 -15.78 -65.92
CA ALA A 5 44.49 -16.52 -64.64
C ALA A 5 45.38 -15.74 -63.64
N ASN A 6 45.14 -16.01 -62.34
CA ASN A 6 46.03 -15.98 -61.15
C ASN A 6 47.28 -15.07 -61.09
N ASP A 7 47.43 -14.38 -59.95
CA ASP A 7 48.50 -14.77 -59.00
C ASP A 7 48.25 -14.31 -57.55
N ASN A 8 48.68 -15.18 -56.62
CA ASN A 8 48.62 -15.02 -55.18
C ASN A 8 49.68 -14.04 -54.66
N THR A 9 49.36 -13.38 -53.54
CA THR A 9 50.14 -13.22 -52.28
C THR A 9 50.19 -11.80 -51.69
N ALA A 10 49.57 -11.71 -50.52
CA ALA A 10 49.90 -10.93 -49.31
C ALA A 10 50.58 -9.56 -49.43
N THR A 11 49.82 -8.52 -49.08
CA THR A 11 50.33 -7.34 -48.35
C THR A 11 49.31 -6.92 -47.28
N MET A 12 49.76 -6.84 -46.02
CA MET A 12 48.95 -6.43 -44.88
C MET A 12 48.63 -4.92 -44.92
N PRO A 13 47.44 -4.50 -44.45
CA PRO A 13 47.24 -3.16 -43.93
C PRO A 13 47.18 -3.15 -42.40
N ALA A 14 47.59 -1.99 -41.88
CA ALA A 14 47.97 -1.67 -40.52
C ALA A 14 46.91 -1.95 -39.43
N ALA A 15 47.43 -2.21 -38.23
CA ALA A 15 46.69 -2.40 -36.97
C ALA A 15 45.75 -1.21 -36.66
N GLY A 16 44.46 -1.41 -36.89
CA GLY A 16 43.37 -0.53 -36.47
C GLY A 16 43.05 -0.71 -34.99
N ALA A 17 42.80 0.41 -34.32
CA ALA A 17 42.53 0.57 -32.90
C ALA A 17 41.52 -0.45 -32.34
N LYS A 18 41.87 -1.05 -31.19
CA LYS A 18 40.93 -1.80 -30.36
C LYS A 18 39.84 -0.85 -29.87
N ASN A 19 38.62 -1.02 -30.39
CA ASN A 19 37.42 -0.40 -29.86
C ASN A 19 37.26 -0.81 -28.39
N ALA A 20 37.40 0.16 -27.49
CA ALA A 20 37.06 0.03 -26.09
C ALA A 20 35.53 -0.16 -25.96
N PRO A 21 35.04 -1.10 -25.15
CA PRO A 21 33.61 -1.28 -24.97
C PRO A 21 33.01 -0.06 -24.27
N ASP A 22 31.83 0.36 -24.75
CA ASP A 22 31.05 1.49 -24.28
C ASP A 22 30.95 1.55 -22.74
N ALA A 23 31.58 2.58 -22.17
CA ALA A 23 31.60 2.88 -20.74
C ALA A 23 30.22 3.25 -20.15
N ALA A 24 29.15 3.23 -20.95
CA ALA A 24 27.77 3.51 -20.51
C ALA A 24 27.03 2.27 -19.98
N SER A 25 27.54 1.05 -20.19
CA SER A 25 26.88 -0.19 -19.76
C SER A 25 27.20 -0.66 -18.33
N ASN A 26 28.19 -0.03 -17.68
CA ASN A 26 28.79 -0.52 -16.43
C ASN A 26 28.59 0.38 -15.21
N ALA A 27 27.58 1.26 -15.21
CA ALA A 27 27.08 1.87 -13.98
C ALA A 27 26.34 0.82 -13.14
N THR A 28 27.10 -0.14 -12.61
CA THR A 28 26.61 -1.08 -11.61
C THR A 28 26.14 -0.27 -10.41
N ASN A 29 24.86 -0.44 -10.10
CA ASN A 29 24.16 0.24 -9.02
C ASN A 29 24.90 -0.02 -7.69
N HIS A 30 25.77 0.92 -7.28
CA HIS A 30 26.56 0.85 -6.05
C HIS A 30 25.73 0.97 -4.77
N ARG A 31 24.38 0.95 -4.85
CA ARG A 31 23.50 0.92 -3.70
C ARG A 31 23.31 -0.53 -3.20
N THR A 32 23.76 -0.77 -1.97
CA THR A 32 23.65 -2.05 -1.25
C THR A 32 22.40 -2.09 -0.37
N GLY A 33 21.83 -3.28 -0.13
CA GLY A 33 20.77 -3.49 0.85
C GLY A 33 19.37 -3.04 0.41
N GLN A 34 18.55 -2.61 1.38
CA GLN A 34 17.12 -2.28 1.20
C GLN A 34 16.84 -1.16 0.18
N ALA A 35 17.81 -0.28 -0.08
CA ALA A 35 17.73 0.79 -1.06
C ALA A 35 17.34 0.31 -2.46
N ARG A 36 17.70 -0.93 -2.82
CA ARG A 36 17.35 -1.52 -4.12
C ARG A 36 15.85 -1.68 -4.32
N GLY A 37 15.08 -1.88 -3.25
CA GLY A 37 13.62 -1.99 -3.31
C GLY A 37 12.91 -0.69 -3.66
N PHE A 38 13.62 0.44 -3.62
CA PHE A 38 13.09 1.77 -3.93
C PHE A 38 13.68 2.35 -5.23
N MET A 39 14.23 1.48 -6.08
CA MET A 39 14.73 1.86 -7.41
C MET A 39 13.72 1.46 -8.48
N GLY A 40 13.74 2.21 -9.59
CA GLY A 40 12.99 1.91 -10.80
C GLY A 40 13.21 0.46 -11.26
N ALA A 41 12.15 -0.35 -11.26
CA ALA A 41 12.19 -1.69 -11.82
C ALA A 41 11.76 -1.69 -13.29
N ARG A 42 12.30 -2.63 -14.08
CA ARG A 42 11.99 -2.77 -15.51
C ARG A 42 10.89 -3.81 -15.72
N GLU A 43 10.03 -3.57 -16.70
CA GLU A 43 9.01 -4.53 -17.14
C GLU A 43 9.68 -5.80 -17.71
N THR A 44 9.06 -6.95 -17.47
CA THR A 44 9.39 -8.23 -18.11
C THR A 44 8.16 -8.67 -18.88
N LEU A 45 7.97 -8.13 -20.09
CA LEU A 45 6.74 -8.30 -20.85
C LEU A 45 6.60 -9.70 -21.44
N ARG A 46 7.70 -10.34 -21.84
CA ARG A 46 7.71 -11.74 -22.29
C ARG A 46 8.03 -12.63 -21.08
N PRO A 47 7.25 -13.69 -20.81
CA PRO A 47 7.56 -14.61 -19.72
C PRO A 47 8.97 -15.18 -19.85
N ILE A 48 9.67 -15.29 -18.71
CA ILE A 48 10.99 -15.92 -18.61
C ILE A 48 10.93 -17.06 -17.59
N ASP A 49 11.66 -18.14 -17.85
CA ASP A 49 11.84 -19.22 -16.87
C ASP A 49 12.81 -18.77 -15.77
N LEU A 50 12.43 -18.99 -14.51
CA LEU A 50 13.31 -18.74 -13.36
C LEU A 50 14.08 -20.00 -12.98
N GLN A 51 15.33 -19.81 -12.53
CA GLN A 51 16.09 -20.87 -11.90
C GLN A 51 15.49 -21.21 -10.53
N VAL A 52 15.06 -22.45 -10.36
CA VAL A 52 14.53 -22.97 -9.09
C VAL A 52 15.65 -23.67 -8.32
N SER A 53 15.80 -23.33 -7.04
CA SER A 53 16.66 -24.04 -6.08
C SER A 53 15.78 -24.72 -5.04
N GLY A 54 16.01 -26.02 -4.80
CA GLY A 54 15.12 -26.86 -4.01
C GLY A 54 14.04 -27.55 -4.87
N THR A 55 12.97 -28.01 -4.24
CA THR A 55 11.88 -28.73 -4.91
C THR A 55 10.55 -28.06 -4.60
N ILE A 56 9.82 -27.66 -5.65
CA ILE A 56 8.47 -27.13 -5.53
C ILE A 56 7.51 -28.31 -5.30
N PRO A 57 6.64 -28.28 -4.28
CA PRO A 57 5.66 -29.33 -4.06
C PRO A 57 4.77 -29.53 -5.29
N THR A 58 4.50 -30.79 -5.65
CA THR A 58 3.75 -31.14 -6.87
C THR A 58 2.29 -30.65 -6.85
N TRP A 59 1.72 -30.42 -5.67
CA TRP A 59 0.38 -29.87 -5.52
C TRP A 59 0.31 -28.35 -5.75
N LEU A 60 1.46 -27.65 -5.74
CA LEU A 60 1.51 -26.20 -5.89
C LEU A 60 1.51 -25.82 -7.38
N GLU A 61 0.32 -25.69 -7.94
CA GLU A 61 0.11 -25.23 -9.31
C GLU A 61 -0.80 -23.99 -9.34
N GLY A 62 -0.42 -23.00 -10.14
CA GLY A 62 -1.20 -21.77 -10.30
C GLY A 62 -0.34 -20.54 -10.50
N ALA A 63 -0.89 -19.37 -10.20
CA ALA A 63 -0.18 -18.10 -10.35
C ALA A 63 -0.22 -17.27 -9.06
N LEU A 64 0.95 -16.81 -8.62
CA LEU A 64 1.08 -15.78 -7.59
C LEU A 64 1.17 -14.41 -8.26
N TYR A 65 0.25 -13.52 -7.90
CA TYR A 65 0.27 -12.12 -8.30
C TYR A 65 0.79 -11.26 -7.16
N ARG A 66 1.68 -10.31 -7.46
CA ARG A 66 2.10 -9.27 -6.53
C ARG A 66 1.98 -7.92 -7.20
N ILE A 67 1.59 -6.91 -6.43
CA ILE A 67 1.58 -5.52 -6.88
C ILE A 67 2.36 -4.67 -5.90
N GLY A 68 2.94 -3.59 -6.40
CA GLY A 68 3.54 -2.55 -5.58
C GLY A 68 4.09 -1.41 -6.42
N PRO A 69 4.58 -0.36 -5.77
CA PRO A 69 5.27 0.73 -6.43
C PRO A 69 6.61 0.25 -6.98
N SER A 70 6.90 0.59 -8.23
CA SER A 70 8.10 0.19 -8.96
C SER A 70 8.91 1.35 -9.49
N LYS A 71 8.35 2.56 -9.53
CA LYS A 71 8.97 3.73 -10.16
C LYS A 71 8.60 4.99 -9.38
N PHE A 72 9.65 5.74 -9.00
CA PHE A 72 9.56 6.92 -8.13
C PHE A 72 10.06 8.21 -8.81
N THR A 73 10.33 8.15 -10.12
CA THR A 73 10.79 9.29 -10.91
C THR A 73 10.28 9.17 -12.33
N VAL A 74 9.72 10.27 -12.85
CA VAL A 74 9.18 10.40 -14.20
C VAL A 74 9.64 11.74 -14.75
N GLY A 75 10.54 11.75 -15.75
CA GLY A 75 11.21 12.98 -16.17
C GLY A 75 11.89 13.68 -14.98
N ASP A 76 11.56 14.95 -14.77
CA ASP A 76 12.04 15.75 -13.64
C ASP A 76 11.21 15.60 -12.36
N VAL A 77 10.05 14.94 -12.43
CA VAL A 77 9.14 14.75 -11.30
C VAL A 77 9.62 13.61 -10.42
N LYS A 78 9.84 13.93 -9.14
CA LYS A 78 10.21 12.97 -8.09
C LYS A 78 9.01 12.65 -7.22
N ILE A 79 8.79 11.36 -6.97
CA ILE A 79 7.77 10.82 -6.09
C ILE A 79 8.46 10.46 -4.77
N PHE A 80 8.07 11.15 -3.70
CA PHE A 80 8.78 11.09 -2.42
C PHE A 80 8.14 10.15 -1.41
N HIS A 81 6.92 9.66 -1.64
CA HIS A 81 6.24 8.77 -0.71
C HIS A 81 6.08 7.37 -1.28
N TRP A 82 6.24 6.34 -0.45
CA TRP A 82 6.16 4.95 -0.91
C TRP A 82 4.80 4.61 -1.55
N PHE A 83 3.71 5.10 -0.97
CA PHE A 83 2.33 4.89 -1.46
C PHE A 83 2.07 5.48 -2.84
N ASP A 84 2.88 6.45 -3.26
CA ASP A 84 2.65 7.21 -4.49
C ASP A 84 3.46 6.69 -5.68
N GLY A 85 4.33 5.69 -5.47
CA GLY A 85 5.12 5.14 -6.56
C GLY A 85 4.24 4.48 -7.63
N LEU A 86 4.60 4.69 -8.89
CA LEU A 86 3.87 4.11 -10.02
C LEU A 86 3.88 2.58 -9.94
N SER A 87 2.74 1.97 -10.23
CA SER A 87 2.46 0.56 -9.98
C SER A 87 3.07 -0.38 -11.01
N MET A 88 3.58 -1.51 -10.54
CA MET A 88 3.87 -2.69 -11.38
C MET A 88 3.28 -3.94 -10.76
N VAL A 89 2.70 -4.77 -11.61
CA VAL A 89 2.23 -6.11 -11.26
C VAL A 89 3.26 -7.13 -11.69
N HIS A 90 3.45 -8.14 -10.86
CA HIS A 90 4.30 -9.28 -11.05
C HIS A 90 3.46 -10.55 -11.05
N ARG A 91 3.79 -11.50 -11.93
CA ARG A 91 3.16 -12.81 -11.99
C ARG A 91 4.24 -13.89 -11.95
N PHE A 92 4.09 -14.83 -11.03
CA PHE A 92 4.88 -16.04 -10.93
C PHE A 92 3.95 -17.23 -11.18
N GLU A 93 4.02 -17.82 -12.35
CA GLU A 93 3.26 -19.02 -12.70
C GLU A 93 4.07 -20.25 -12.36
N ILE A 94 3.46 -21.16 -11.62
CA ILE A 94 4.05 -22.40 -11.14
C ILE A 94 3.30 -23.55 -11.79
N ARG A 95 4.02 -24.38 -12.53
CA ARG A 95 3.48 -25.56 -13.21
C ARG A 95 4.58 -26.59 -13.39
N ASP A 96 4.29 -27.87 -13.10
CA ASP A 96 5.25 -28.97 -13.31
C ASP A 96 6.64 -28.71 -12.68
N GLY A 97 6.67 -28.09 -11.49
CA GLY A 97 7.90 -27.73 -10.78
C GLY A 97 8.72 -26.59 -11.40
N ARG A 98 8.23 -25.95 -12.46
CA ARG A 98 8.84 -24.78 -13.12
C ARG A 98 8.15 -23.50 -12.68
N VAL A 99 8.89 -22.39 -12.72
CA VAL A 99 8.35 -21.05 -12.43
C VAL A 99 8.61 -20.11 -13.61
N GLN A 100 7.55 -19.58 -14.19
CA GLN A 100 7.61 -18.53 -15.19
C GLN A 100 7.30 -17.18 -14.57
N TYR A 101 8.13 -16.19 -14.87
CA TYR A 101 8.00 -14.83 -14.37
C TYR A 101 7.71 -13.83 -15.48
N ARG A 102 6.82 -12.89 -15.17
CA ARG A 102 6.64 -11.67 -15.97
C ARG A 102 6.19 -10.50 -15.09
N SER A 103 6.34 -9.29 -15.60
CA SER A 103 5.85 -8.08 -14.94
C SER A 103 5.41 -7.02 -15.94
N ARG A 104 4.45 -6.18 -15.54
CA ARG A 104 3.97 -5.05 -16.34
C ARG A 104 3.62 -3.85 -15.46
N GLU A 105 4.02 -2.66 -15.90
CA GLU A 105 3.63 -1.38 -15.33
C GLU A 105 2.16 -1.08 -15.65
N THR A 106 1.38 -0.70 -14.64
CA THR A 106 -0.07 -0.48 -14.78
C THR A 106 -0.47 0.99 -14.64
N SER A 107 0.50 1.86 -14.33
CA SER A 107 0.32 3.31 -14.16
C SER A 107 0.76 4.14 -15.38
N LYS A 108 0.77 3.57 -16.59
CA LYS A 108 1.19 4.29 -17.82
C LYS A 108 0.32 5.51 -18.13
N ASP A 109 -0.94 5.50 -17.70
CA ASP A 109 -1.84 6.63 -17.79
C ASP A 109 -1.43 7.78 -16.86
N VAL A 110 -1.08 7.46 -15.62
CA VAL A 110 -0.55 8.41 -14.64
C VAL A 110 0.79 8.98 -15.11
N GLU A 111 1.68 8.12 -15.62
CA GLU A 111 2.97 8.54 -16.20
C GLU A 111 2.78 9.54 -17.35
N ARG A 112 1.84 9.26 -18.26
CA ARG A 112 1.51 10.18 -19.36
C ARG A 112 1.05 11.54 -18.84
N VAL A 113 0.16 11.56 -17.85
CA VAL A 113 -0.29 12.82 -17.23
C VAL A 113 0.88 13.60 -16.61
N ILE A 114 1.80 12.91 -15.94
CA ILE A 114 3.01 13.55 -15.39
C ILE A 114 3.89 14.14 -16.51
N ASN A 115 4.12 13.40 -17.59
CA ASN A 115 4.94 13.87 -18.70
C ASN A 115 4.30 15.05 -19.45
N GLU A 116 2.97 15.06 -19.61
CA GLU A 116 2.25 16.12 -20.33
C GLU A 116 2.10 17.40 -19.51
N THR A 117 1.92 17.29 -18.20
CA THR A 117 1.56 18.43 -17.34
C THR A 117 2.67 18.85 -16.36
N GLY A 118 3.67 18.00 -16.13
CA GLY A 118 4.62 18.14 -15.03
C GLY A 118 4.00 17.93 -13.64
N GLY A 119 2.70 17.64 -13.58
CA GLY A 119 1.92 17.52 -12.35
C GLY A 119 1.67 16.07 -11.94
N PHE A 120 1.64 15.84 -10.63
CA PHE A 120 1.42 14.53 -10.02
C PHE A 120 0.45 14.65 -8.85
N LEU A 121 -0.52 13.76 -8.71
CA LEU A 121 -1.43 13.73 -7.57
C LEU A 121 -1.49 12.31 -7.01
N GLY A 122 -0.60 12.05 -6.06
CA GLY A 122 -0.67 10.88 -5.19
C GLY A 122 -1.54 11.12 -3.96
N ILE A 123 -1.65 10.09 -3.13
CA ILE A 123 -2.32 10.13 -1.83
C ILE A 123 -1.47 10.95 -0.84
N ALA A 124 -0.16 10.84 -0.94
CA ALA A 124 0.79 11.46 -0.01
C ALA A 124 1.53 12.69 -0.56
N GLN A 125 1.41 12.95 -1.86
CA GLN A 125 2.08 14.05 -2.54
C GLN A 125 1.17 14.64 -3.61
N SER A 126 1.22 15.96 -3.76
CA SER A 126 0.59 16.69 -4.86
C SER A 126 1.61 17.35 -5.78
N ASP A 127 1.11 17.96 -6.85
CA ASP A 127 1.85 18.44 -8.01
C ASP A 127 3.10 19.25 -7.60
N PRO A 128 4.31 18.70 -7.80
CA PRO A 128 5.56 19.32 -7.37
C PRO A 128 5.94 20.57 -8.17
N CYS A 129 5.34 20.80 -9.34
CA CYS A 129 5.63 21.92 -10.24
C CYS A 129 4.60 23.06 -10.12
N SER A 130 3.46 22.80 -9.47
CA SER A 130 2.43 23.81 -9.22
C SER A 130 2.73 24.67 -7.98
N ASN A 131 2.22 25.91 -7.98
CA ASN A 131 2.23 26.77 -6.80
C ASN A 131 1.30 26.21 -5.70
N LEU A 132 1.54 26.61 -4.44
CA LEU A 132 0.83 26.07 -3.28
C LEU A 132 -0.71 26.15 -3.43
N PHE A 133 -1.24 27.22 -4.00
CA PHE A 133 -2.67 27.40 -4.22
C PHE A 133 -3.25 26.34 -5.17
N LYS A 134 -2.58 26.05 -6.29
CA LYS A 134 -2.99 25.00 -7.24
C LYS A 134 -2.94 23.60 -6.61
N ARG A 135 -1.94 23.31 -5.76
CA ARG A 135 -1.85 22.04 -5.00
C ARG A 135 -3.07 21.85 -4.10
N VAL A 136 -3.37 22.89 -3.32
CA VAL A 136 -4.51 22.93 -2.40
C VAL A 136 -5.82 22.74 -3.16
N ALA A 137 -6.04 23.45 -4.26
CA ALA A 137 -7.24 23.29 -5.07
C ALA A 137 -7.37 21.88 -5.66
N THR A 138 -6.27 21.29 -6.11
CA THR A 138 -6.24 19.92 -6.68
C THR A 138 -6.57 18.87 -5.61
N THR A 139 -5.97 18.98 -4.43
CA THR A 139 -6.23 18.08 -3.30
C THR A 139 -7.65 18.23 -2.77
N PHE A 140 -8.16 19.47 -2.67
CA PHE A 140 -9.55 19.72 -2.35
C PHE A 140 -10.50 18.98 -3.31
N MET A 141 -10.30 19.14 -4.62
CA MET A 141 -11.12 18.45 -5.63
C MET A 141 -10.99 16.94 -5.55
N ALA A 142 -9.80 16.41 -5.27
CA ALA A 142 -9.56 14.98 -5.17
C ALA A 142 -10.15 14.33 -3.91
N ILE A 143 -10.31 15.11 -2.84
CA ILE A 143 -10.92 14.66 -1.59
C ILE A 143 -12.44 14.56 -1.73
N TRP A 144 -13.08 15.36 -2.60
CA TRP A 144 -14.53 15.30 -2.83
C TRP A 144 -14.95 14.58 -4.13
N THR A 145 -14.08 14.51 -5.13
CA THR A 145 -14.40 13.93 -6.45
C THR A 145 -13.35 12.91 -6.89
N PRO A 146 -13.74 11.65 -7.22
CA PRO A 146 -12.84 10.62 -7.72
C PRO A 146 -11.97 11.07 -8.92
N GLN A 147 -10.65 11.15 -8.75
CA GLN A 147 -9.68 11.47 -9.81
C GLN A 147 -8.98 10.20 -10.35
N LEU A 148 -9.71 9.36 -11.11
CA LEU A 148 -9.27 8.01 -11.49
C LEU A 148 -7.93 7.96 -12.25
N ASN A 149 -7.60 8.96 -13.06
CA ASN A 149 -6.40 8.97 -13.90
C ASN A 149 -5.16 9.61 -13.25
N LYS A 150 -5.23 10.06 -11.99
CA LYS A 150 -4.14 10.84 -11.39
C LYS A 150 -3.32 10.11 -10.33
N ALA A 151 -3.88 9.06 -9.72
CA ALA A 151 -3.21 8.26 -8.69
C ALA A 151 -2.90 6.83 -9.18
N PRO A 152 -1.75 6.26 -8.77
CA PRO A 152 -1.43 4.85 -9.03
C PRO A 152 -2.29 3.93 -8.17
N ILE A 153 -2.53 2.72 -8.69
CA ILE A 153 -3.27 1.66 -7.99
C ILE A 153 -2.26 0.56 -7.66
N ASN A 154 -1.80 0.50 -6.41
CA ASN A 154 -0.60 -0.27 -6.04
C ASN A 154 -0.70 -1.04 -4.72
N VAL A 155 -1.88 -1.18 -4.11
CA VAL A 155 -2.02 -1.75 -2.76
C VAL A 155 -2.28 -3.25 -2.81
N THR A 156 -3.34 -3.68 -3.50
CA THR A 156 -3.69 -5.10 -3.60
C THR A 156 -4.03 -5.51 -5.02
N VAL A 157 -3.96 -6.82 -5.27
CA VAL A 157 -4.40 -7.47 -6.50
C VAL A 157 -5.25 -8.67 -6.13
N THR A 158 -6.40 -8.82 -6.78
CA THR A 158 -7.39 -9.85 -6.46
C THR A 158 -7.80 -10.59 -7.73
N PRO A 159 -7.59 -11.92 -7.80
CA PRO A 159 -8.11 -12.73 -8.90
C PRO A 159 -9.62 -12.92 -8.74
N ASN A 160 -10.32 -13.07 -9.87
CA ASN A 160 -11.76 -13.36 -9.92
C ASN A 160 -12.64 -12.36 -9.14
N PHE A 161 -12.18 -11.12 -9.05
CA PHE A 161 -12.98 -10.04 -8.50
C PHE A 161 -14.07 -9.63 -9.52
N PRO A 162 -15.29 -9.27 -9.08
CA PRO A 162 -16.33 -8.74 -9.94
C PRO A 162 -15.85 -7.54 -10.76
N ILE A 163 -16.16 -7.54 -12.05
CA ILE A 163 -15.82 -6.46 -12.98
C ILE A 163 -17.07 -6.01 -13.74
N PRO A 164 -17.13 -4.74 -14.18
CA PRO A 164 -18.23 -4.27 -15.02
C PRO A 164 -18.36 -5.12 -16.29
N SER A 165 -19.60 -5.38 -16.72
CA SER A 165 -19.89 -6.10 -17.97
C SER A 165 -19.35 -5.39 -19.22
N THR A 166 -19.05 -4.10 -19.11
CA THR A 166 -18.44 -3.26 -20.14
C THR A 166 -16.92 -3.43 -20.27
N THR A 167 -16.32 -4.32 -19.49
CA THR A 167 -14.89 -4.60 -19.55
C THR A 167 -14.53 -5.40 -20.81
N ALA A 168 -13.43 -5.04 -21.45
CA ALA A 168 -12.88 -5.78 -22.57
C ALA A 168 -12.60 -7.24 -22.20
N LYS A 169 -12.77 -8.16 -23.17
CA LYS A 169 -12.55 -9.59 -22.95
C LYS A 169 -11.09 -9.87 -22.58
N SER A 170 -10.89 -10.73 -21.59
CA SER A 170 -9.56 -11.27 -21.29
C SER A 170 -9.08 -12.19 -22.40
N SER A 171 -7.76 -12.33 -22.50
CA SER A 171 -7.06 -13.29 -23.36
C SER A 171 -7.25 -14.76 -22.95
N VAL A 172 -7.80 -15.03 -21.76
CA VAL A 172 -7.98 -16.40 -21.26
C VAL A 172 -9.27 -17.04 -21.76
N GLY A 173 -9.23 -18.36 -21.94
CA GLY A 173 -10.41 -19.18 -22.19
C GLY A 173 -11.29 -19.35 -20.96
N SER A 174 -12.50 -19.87 -21.17
CA SER A 174 -13.47 -20.15 -20.09
C SER A 174 -13.00 -21.23 -19.10
N ASP A 175 -11.99 -22.01 -19.48
CA ASP A 175 -11.33 -23.05 -18.69
C ASP A 175 -10.27 -22.51 -17.73
N SER A 176 -9.86 -21.24 -17.86
CA SER A 176 -8.92 -20.61 -16.93
C SER A 176 -9.49 -20.47 -15.53
N ARG A 177 -8.69 -20.81 -14.51
CA ARG A 177 -9.05 -20.61 -13.10
C ARG A 177 -9.15 -19.14 -12.70
N VAL A 178 -8.45 -18.26 -13.41
CA VAL A 178 -8.48 -16.82 -13.18
C VAL A 178 -9.04 -16.15 -14.43
N GLN A 179 -10.24 -15.60 -14.30
CA GLN A 179 -11.00 -14.95 -15.39
C GLN A 179 -10.79 -13.43 -15.39
N SER A 180 -10.58 -12.84 -14.22
CA SER A 180 -10.33 -11.41 -14.04
C SER A 180 -9.21 -11.18 -13.02
N LEU A 181 -8.50 -10.06 -13.16
CA LEU A 181 -7.51 -9.62 -12.19
C LEU A 181 -7.75 -8.14 -11.89
N VAL A 182 -8.08 -7.81 -10.64
CA VAL A 182 -8.41 -6.42 -10.26
C VAL A 182 -7.43 -5.92 -9.23
N THR A 183 -6.88 -4.74 -9.47
CA THR A 183 -5.97 -4.05 -8.56
C THR A 183 -6.70 -2.93 -7.83
N LYS A 184 -6.31 -2.64 -6.59
CA LYS A 184 -6.99 -1.68 -5.70
C LYS A 184 -5.99 -0.78 -4.97
N THR A 185 -6.51 0.36 -4.51
CA THR A 185 -5.84 1.34 -3.66
C THR A 185 -6.82 1.87 -2.61
N ASP A 186 -6.37 2.76 -1.72
CA ASP A 186 -7.23 3.37 -0.67
C ASP A 186 -8.14 4.49 -1.19
N TYR A 187 -8.38 4.49 -2.51
CA TYR A 187 -9.24 5.42 -3.22
C TYR A 187 -10.33 4.61 -3.92
N ASN A 188 -11.49 5.18 -4.20
CA ASN A 188 -12.53 4.49 -4.96
C ASN A 188 -12.12 4.43 -6.45
N ALA A 189 -11.09 3.64 -6.73
CA ALA A 189 -10.49 3.44 -8.04
C ALA A 189 -9.89 2.02 -8.08
N LEU A 190 -10.53 1.17 -8.89
CA LEU A 190 -10.11 -0.19 -9.18
C LEU A 190 -9.62 -0.25 -10.62
N GLN A 191 -8.65 -1.10 -10.92
CA GLN A 191 -8.17 -1.30 -12.30
C GLN A 191 -8.17 -2.77 -12.68
N VAL A 192 -8.78 -3.06 -13.84
CA VAL A 192 -8.83 -4.41 -14.39
C VAL A 192 -7.62 -4.69 -15.26
N LEU A 193 -7.04 -5.86 -15.06
CA LEU A 193 -5.91 -6.38 -15.81
C LEU A 193 -6.24 -7.75 -16.40
N ASP A 194 -5.57 -8.08 -17.49
CA ASP A 194 -5.54 -9.42 -18.02
C ASP A 194 -4.70 -10.33 -17.09
N PRO A 195 -5.22 -11.49 -16.65
CA PRO A 195 -4.55 -12.35 -15.67
C PRO A 195 -3.30 -13.06 -16.21
N VAL A 196 -3.11 -13.13 -17.54
CA VAL A 196 -1.94 -13.74 -18.15
C VAL A 196 -0.96 -12.68 -18.62
N THR A 197 -1.41 -11.71 -19.42
CA THR A 197 -0.59 -10.67 -20.03
C THR A 197 -0.26 -9.50 -19.11
N LEU A 198 -1.01 -9.38 -18.01
CA LEU A 198 -1.00 -8.25 -17.07
C LEU A 198 -1.39 -6.92 -17.71
N GLU A 199 -1.88 -6.94 -18.96
CA GLU A 199 -2.31 -5.75 -19.68
C GLU A 199 -3.52 -5.11 -19.04
N VAL A 200 -3.54 -3.79 -19.00
CA VAL A 200 -4.71 -3.04 -18.53
C VAL A 200 -5.84 -3.25 -19.52
N LEU A 201 -6.94 -3.86 -19.07
CA LEU A 201 -8.11 -4.14 -19.90
C LEU A 201 -9.02 -2.90 -19.92
N PRO A 202 -9.36 -2.34 -21.10
CA PRO A 202 -10.27 -1.20 -21.18
C PRO A 202 -11.64 -1.51 -20.57
N VAL A 203 -12.24 -0.53 -19.91
CA VAL A 203 -13.63 -0.58 -19.41
C VAL A 203 -14.41 0.49 -20.16
N ALA A 204 -15.41 0.11 -20.95
CA ALA A 204 -16.19 1.09 -21.71
C ALA A 204 -17.02 1.97 -20.75
N GLY A 205 -17.05 3.28 -21.03
CA GLY A 205 -17.69 4.28 -20.16
C GLY A 205 -16.80 4.82 -19.04
N ALA A 206 -15.61 4.27 -18.82
CA ALA A 206 -14.63 4.88 -17.93
C ALA A 206 -14.21 6.28 -18.44
N ALA A 207 -14.05 7.24 -17.52
CA ALA A 207 -13.67 8.61 -17.86
C ALA A 207 -12.42 8.66 -18.75
N PHE A 208 -12.42 9.56 -19.74
CA PHE A 208 -11.35 9.68 -20.74
C PHE A 208 -9.96 9.76 -20.07
N GLY A 209 -9.07 8.84 -20.43
CA GLY A 209 -7.71 8.76 -19.89
C GLY A 209 -7.53 7.88 -18.64
N ALA A 210 -8.59 7.33 -18.05
CA ALA A 210 -8.53 6.38 -16.92
C ALA A 210 -8.56 4.92 -17.42
N ALA A 211 -7.51 4.51 -18.14
CA ALA A 211 -7.49 3.21 -18.83
C ALA A 211 -7.73 2.03 -17.86
N GLY A 212 -8.78 1.27 -18.14
CA GLY A 212 -9.18 0.08 -17.39
C GLY A 212 -9.60 0.31 -15.95
N LYS A 213 -9.88 1.57 -15.58
CA LYS A 213 -10.26 1.96 -14.21
C LYS A 213 -11.77 2.11 -14.07
N PHE A 214 -12.29 1.68 -12.92
CA PHE A 214 -13.69 1.82 -12.54
C PHE A 214 -13.82 2.05 -11.03
N THR A 215 -15.02 2.41 -10.56
CA THR A 215 -15.36 2.61 -9.15
C THR A 215 -16.42 1.60 -8.75
N TYR A 216 -16.70 1.47 -7.46
CA TYR A 216 -17.84 0.68 -7.00
C TYR A 216 -19.19 1.24 -7.52
N GLU A 217 -19.27 2.53 -7.86
CA GLU A 217 -20.45 3.17 -8.46
C GLU A 217 -20.80 2.60 -9.83
N HIS A 218 -19.80 2.15 -10.59
CA HIS A 218 -20.04 1.47 -11.87
C HIS A 218 -20.62 0.05 -11.69
N VAL A 219 -20.51 -0.54 -10.51
CA VAL A 219 -21.13 -1.82 -10.16
C VAL A 219 -22.55 -1.56 -9.65
N ASN A 220 -22.69 -0.66 -8.67
CA ASN A 220 -23.96 -0.19 -8.16
C ASN A 220 -23.88 1.30 -7.79
N PRO A 221 -24.75 2.17 -8.36
CA PRO A 221 -24.74 3.60 -8.07
C PRO A 221 -24.86 3.99 -6.60
N GLU A 222 -25.47 3.15 -5.75
CA GLU A 222 -25.57 3.38 -4.30
C GLU A 222 -24.22 3.24 -3.58
N MET A 223 -23.25 2.55 -4.19
CA MET A 223 -21.90 2.36 -3.64
C MET A 223 -20.98 3.55 -3.94
N GLN A 224 -21.52 4.76 -3.76
CA GLN A 224 -20.83 6.00 -4.06
C GLN A 224 -19.94 6.52 -2.95
N GLY A 225 -18.85 7.17 -3.37
CA GLY A 225 -17.90 7.79 -2.45
C GLY A 225 -16.51 7.98 -3.05
N THR A 226 -15.68 8.69 -2.31
CA THR A 226 -14.36 9.12 -2.78
C THR A 226 -13.28 8.09 -2.48
N PHE A 227 -13.34 7.46 -1.30
CA PHE A 227 -12.35 6.48 -0.86
C PHE A 227 -12.97 5.09 -0.78
N SER A 228 -12.11 4.08 -0.87
CA SER A 228 -12.48 2.69 -0.58
C SER A 228 -11.27 2.00 0.00
N LEU A 229 -11.44 0.90 0.73
CA LEU A 229 -10.30 0.21 1.32
C LEU A 229 -9.63 -0.69 0.27
N GLY A 230 -8.30 -0.66 0.20
CA GLY A 230 -7.54 -1.58 -0.63
C GLY A 230 -7.69 -3.06 -0.21
N HIS A 231 -8.10 -3.29 1.05
CA HIS A 231 -8.24 -4.62 1.66
C HIS A 231 -9.70 -5.01 1.89
N HIS A 232 -10.43 -5.30 0.81
CA HIS A 232 -11.70 -6.03 0.89
C HIS A 232 -11.55 -7.38 1.62
N GLN A 233 -12.63 -7.87 2.20
CA GLN A 233 -12.71 -9.20 2.81
C GLN A 233 -13.51 -10.13 1.90
N TRP A 234 -13.11 -11.40 1.84
CA TRP A 234 -13.74 -12.43 1.02
C TRP A 234 -14.04 -13.66 1.86
N ASP A 235 -15.27 -14.16 1.75
CA ASP A 235 -15.69 -15.42 2.32
C ASP A 235 -15.60 -16.53 1.26
N PRO A 236 -14.64 -17.46 1.37
CA PRO A 236 -14.48 -18.53 0.39
C PRO A 236 -15.62 -19.55 0.42
N SER A 237 -16.41 -19.63 1.50
CA SER A 237 -17.48 -20.62 1.61
C SER A 237 -18.74 -20.21 0.86
N THR A 238 -19.03 -18.91 0.80
CA THR A 238 -20.21 -18.35 0.13
C THR A 238 -19.87 -17.61 -1.16
N GLY A 239 -18.61 -17.22 -1.36
CA GLY A 239 -18.18 -16.34 -2.44
C GLY A 239 -18.43 -14.85 -2.16
N ASP A 240 -18.90 -14.50 -0.95
CA ASP A 240 -19.23 -13.13 -0.60
C ASP A 240 -18.00 -12.25 -0.47
N ILE A 241 -18.09 -11.04 -1.01
CA ILE A 241 -17.08 -10.00 -0.92
C ILE A 241 -17.66 -8.83 -0.17
N TYR A 242 -16.93 -8.35 0.84
CA TYR A 242 -17.28 -7.17 1.62
C TYR A 242 -16.20 -6.11 1.46
N ASN A 243 -16.61 -4.84 1.39
CA ASN A 243 -15.69 -3.72 1.49
C ASN A 243 -16.39 -2.49 2.08
N VAL A 244 -15.66 -1.40 2.21
CA VAL A 244 -16.21 -0.11 2.65
C VAL A 244 -15.90 0.96 1.63
N VAL A 245 -16.93 1.72 1.24
CA VAL A 245 -16.81 2.96 0.45
C VAL A 245 -17.06 4.14 1.37
N ILE A 246 -16.20 5.16 1.29
CA ILE A 246 -16.22 6.31 2.19
C ILE A 246 -16.53 7.56 1.38
N THR A 247 -17.62 8.24 1.73
CA THR A 247 -17.83 9.63 1.32
C THR A 247 -17.23 10.54 2.37
N ALA A 248 -16.25 11.31 1.93
CA ALA A 248 -15.55 12.21 2.81
C ALA A 248 -16.33 13.53 2.93
N GLY A 249 -16.32 14.10 4.13
CA GLY A 249 -17.01 15.34 4.48
C GLY A 249 -16.70 15.76 5.91
N PRO A 250 -17.32 16.85 6.42
CA PRO A 250 -17.20 17.22 7.82
C PRO A 250 -17.61 16.08 8.77
N VAL A 251 -18.66 15.35 8.36
CA VAL A 251 -19.05 14.06 8.90
C VAL A 251 -18.69 13.01 7.85
N GLY A 252 -17.90 12.01 8.23
CA GLY A 252 -17.54 10.91 7.34
C GLY A 252 -18.70 9.94 7.22
N THR A 253 -18.99 9.48 6.00
CA THR A 253 -20.00 8.45 5.74
C THR A 253 -19.34 7.18 5.25
N TYR A 254 -19.59 6.06 5.92
CA TYR A 254 -18.98 4.76 5.68
C TYR A 254 -20.08 3.79 5.22
N ARG A 255 -20.07 3.44 3.93
CA ARG A 255 -20.98 2.46 3.35
C ARG A 255 -20.32 1.10 3.34
N VAL A 256 -20.84 0.18 4.12
CA VAL A 256 -20.43 -1.23 4.04
C VAL A 256 -21.11 -1.82 2.82
N ILE A 257 -20.33 -2.27 1.86
CA ILE A 257 -20.81 -2.86 0.62
C ILE A 257 -20.62 -4.37 0.64
N HIS A 258 -21.54 -5.06 -0.01
CA HIS A 258 -21.53 -6.51 -0.20
C HIS A 258 -21.75 -6.82 -1.68
N VAL A 259 -20.92 -7.72 -2.21
CA VAL A 259 -21.00 -8.20 -3.59
C VAL A 259 -20.83 -9.70 -3.57
N ASN A 260 -21.68 -10.43 -4.29
CA ASN A 260 -21.47 -11.85 -4.53
C ASN A 260 -21.45 -12.10 -6.05
N PRO A 261 -20.33 -12.51 -6.65
CA PRO A 261 -20.23 -12.66 -8.11
C PRO A 261 -21.27 -13.62 -8.71
N THR A 262 -21.83 -14.53 -7.92
CA THR A 262 -22.77 -15.56 -8.38
C THR A 262 -24.21 -15.23 -8.03
N THR A 263 -24.49 -14.81 -6.80
CA THR A 263 -25.87 -14.61 -6.32
C THR A 263 -26.32 -13.16 -6.35
N HIS A 264 -25.40 -12.21 -6.21
CA HIS A 264 -25.67 -10.76 -6.13
C HIS A 264 -24.57 -9.97 -6.88
N PRO A 265 -24.42 -10.17 -8.21
CA PRO A 265 -23.33 -9.56 -8.98
C PRO A 265 -23.42 -8.03 -9.07
N GLU A 266 -24.63 -7.48 -8.95
CA GLU A 266 -24.89 -6.04 -8.81
C GLU A 266 -24.42 -5.49 -7.47
N GLY A 267 -24.33 -6.33 -6.43
CA GLY A 267 -23.99 -5.91 -5.08
C GLY A 267 -25.01 -4.95 -4.44
N ARG A 268 -24.85 -4.73 -3.14
CA ARG A 268 -25.72 -3.84 -2.34
C ARG A 268 -24.95 -3.12 -1.25
N VAL A 269 -25.49 -1.98 -0.80
CA VAL A 269 -25.07 -1.36 0.47
C VAL A 269 -25.75 -2.11 1.61
N LEU A 270 -24.98 -2.70 2.52
CA LEU A 270 -25.51 -3.38 3.70
C LEU A 270 -25.97 -2.39 4.76
N THR A 271 -25.16 -1.37 5.00
CA THR A 271 -25.40 -0.38 6.03
C THR A 271 -24.56 0.87 5.78
N GLU A 272 -25.04 1.98 6.32
CA GLU A 272 -24.36 3.27 6.27
C GLU A 272 -24.12 3.76 7.69
N ILE A 273 -22.87 4.05 8.01
CA ILE A 273 -22.44 4.58 9.30
C ILE A 273 -21.93 5.99 9.10
N THR A 274 -22.42 6.93 9.92
CA THR A 274 -21.88 8.28 9.98
C THR A 274 -20.98 8.44 11.20
N TYR A 275 -19.87 9.16 11.04
CA TYR A 275 -18.90 9.41 12.11
C TYR A 275 -18.48 10.87 12.10
N SER A 276 -18.27 11.45 13.29
CA SER A 276 -18.07 12.90 13.48
C SER A 276 -16.87 13.49 12.73
N LEU A 277 -15.97 12.66 12.21
CA LEU A 277 -14.87 13.04 11.32
C LEU A 277 -14.74 12.00 10.20
N THR A 278 -14.14 12.39 9.07
CA THR A 278 -13.71 11.40 8.07
C THR A 278 -12.39 10.76 8.50
N ALA A 279 -12.46 9.68 9.27
CA ALA A 279 -11.35 8.82 9.66
C ALA A 279 -10.81 7.99 8.48
N TYR A 280 -9.47 7.87 8.43
CA TYR A 280 -8.72 7.03 7.50
C TYR A 280 -8.81 5.57 7.92
N LEU A 281 -9.16 4.69 6.98
CA LEU A 281 -9.20 3.24 7.13
C LEU A 281 -8.48 2.59 5.96
N HIS A 282 -7.67 1.58 6.26
CA HIS A 282 -6.93 0.80 5.27
C HIS A 282 -7.45 -0.64 5.15
N SER A 283 -7.91 -1.21 6.27
CA SER A 283 -8.49 -2.55 6.34
C SER A 283 -9.53 -2.63 7.46
N PHE A 284 -10.28 -3.73 7.48
CA PHE A 284 -11.27 -4.07 8.50
C PHE A 284 -11.26 -5.58 8.73
N SER A 285 -12.03 -6.05 9.71
CA SER A 285 -12.11 -7.48 10.07
C SER A 285 -13.45 -8.11 9.67
N LEU A 286 -13.42 -9.36 9.26
CA LEU A 286 -14.60 -10.18 8.98
C LEU A 286 -14.51 -11.49 9.79
N THR A 287 -15.60 -11.85 10.45
CA THR A 287 -15.78 -13.15 11.12
C THR A 287 -16.86 -13.95 10.40
N ARG A 288 -17.23 -15.11 10.96
CA ARG A 288 -18.33 -15.91 10.41
C ARG A 288 -19.66 -15.16 10.53
N ARG A 289 -19.86 -14.37 11.60
CA ARG A 289 -21.13 -13.66 11.87
C ARG A 289 -21.06 -12.14 11.68
N TYR A 290 -19.89 -11.54 11.83
CA TYR A 290 -19.77 -10.09 11.97
C TYR A 290 -18.71 -9.48 11.06
N LEU A 291 -18.97 -8.24 10.65
CA LEU A 291 -17.99 -7.32 10.12
C LEU A 291 -17.64 -6.31 11.21
N VAL A 292 -16.35 -6.05 11.44
CA VAL A 292 -15.89 -5.12 12.47
C VAL A 292 -15.09 -3.98 11.85
N LEU A 293 -15.66 -2.77 11.90
CA LEU A 293 -14.99 -1.53 11.54
C LEU A 293 -14.35 -0.89 12.76
N MET A 294 -13.12 -0.42 12.63
CA MET A 294 -12.35 0.23 13.70
C MET A 294 -12.01 1.66 13.28
N LEU A 295 -12.90 2.60 13.56
CA LEU A 295 -12.71 4.01 13.25
C LEU A 295 -11.66 4.60 14.18
N GLN A 296 -10.41 4.60 13.71
CA GLN A 296 -9.27 5.17 14.42
C GLN A 296 -9.29 6.71 14.37
N PRO A 297 -8.77 7.41 15.40
CA PRO A 297 -8.80 8.88 15.47
C PRO A 297 -7.70 9.52 14.61
N TYR A 298 -7.53 9.05 13.37
CA TYR A 298 -6.69 9.64 12.34
C TYR A 298 -7.58 10.06 11.17
N ALA A 299 -7.89 11.35 11.06
CA ALA A 299 -8.98 11.84 10.22
C ALA A 299 -8.63 13.15 9.51
N ILE A 300 -9.42 13.56 8.51
CA ILE A 300 -9.25 14.86 7.86
C ILE A 300 -9.41 15.97 8.92
N GLY A 301 -8.39 16.84 9.02
CA GLY A 301 -8.30 17.85 10.06
C GLY A 301 -9.39 18.92 9.98
N TRP A 302 -9.65 19.59 11.11
CA TRP A 302 -10.58 20.73 11.21
C TRP A 302 -11.98 20.44 10.66
N MET A 303 -12.54 19.26 10.97
CA MET A 303 -13.85 18.83 10.46
C MET A 303 -13.93 18.92 8.92
N GLY A 304 -12.87 18.47 8.24
CA GLY A 304 -12.77 18.55 6.78
C GLY A 304 -12.12 19.84 6.24
N LEU A 305 -12.10 20.94 7.01
CA LEU A 305 -11.58 22.23 6.53
C LEU A 305 -10.08 22.21 6.21
N LYS A 306 -9.31 21.28 6.79
CA LYS A 306 -7.88 21.15 6.49
C LYS A 306 -7.61 20.68 5.05
N ALA A 307 -8.59 20.09 4.38
CA ALA A 307 -8.53 19.78 2.95
C ALA A 307 -8.38 21.04 2.08
N PHE A 308 -8.86 22.20 2.54
CA PHE A 308 -8.77 23.49 1.83
C PHE A 308 -7.43 24.21 2.03
N THR A 309 -6.51 23.65 2.81
CA THR A 309 -5.20 24.27 3.08
C THR A 309 -4.03 23.30 2.87
N SER A 310 -4.32 22.00 2.72
CA SER A 310 -3.30 20.97 2.64
C SER A 310 -2.92 20.68 1.20
N PRO A 311 -1.61 20.57 0.91
CA PRO A 311 -1.17 20.27 -0.43
C PRO A 311 -1.50 18.83 -0.82
N SER A 312 -1.56 17.85 0.09
CA SER A 312 -1.92 16.45 -0.20
C SER A 312 -3.00 15.89 0.75
N TYR A 313 -3.59 14.74 0.43
CA TYR A 313 -4.53 14.05 1.33
C TYR A 313 -3.87 13.66 2.66
N LEU A 314 -2.66 13.08 2.61
CA LEU A 314 -1.89 12.73 3.81
C LEU A 314 -1.63 13.98 4.69
N ASP A 315 -1.33 15.13 4.09
CA ASP A 315 -1.15 16.38 4.83
C ASP A 315 -2.46 16.89 5.46
N ALA A 316 -3.61 16.61 4.84
CA ALA A 316 -4.92 16.93 5.36
C ALA A 316 -5.30 16.06 6.58
N LEU A 317 -4.71 14.87 6.73
CA LEU A 317 -4.96 14.01 7.88
C LEU A 317 -4.31 14.56 9.17
N GLN A 318 -4.96 14.30 10.30
CA GLN A 318 -4.56 14.72 11.62
C GLN A 318 -4.89 13.65 12.66
N TRP A 319 -3.98 13.46 13.61
CA TRP A 319 -4.18 12.58 14.75
C TRP A 319 -4.95 13.28 15.86
N TYR A 320 -5.93 12.58 16.42
CA TYR A 320 -6.80 13.03 17.52
C TYR A 320 -6.81 12.05 18.69
N GLY A 321 -5.87 11.10 18.78
CA GLY A 321 -5.90 10.04 19.80
C GLY A 321 -5.77 10.51 21.25
N ASP A 322 -5.31 11.73 21.49
CA ASP A 322 -5.31 12.35 22.83
C ASP A 322 -6.70 12.84 23.25
N LYS A 323 -7.64 12.93 22.31
CA LYS A 323 -8.98 13.53 22.49
C LYS A 323 -10.13 12.60 22.12
N MET A 324 -9.88 11.60 21.28
CA MET A 324 -10.89 10.70 20.73
C MET A 324 -10.44 9.25 20.86
N PRO A 325 -11.36 8.31 21.18
CA PRO A 325 -11.07 6.88 21.20
C PRO A 325 -10.94 6.33 19.78
N THR A 326 -10.55 5.05 19.68
CA THR A 326 -10.87 4.24 18.49
C THR A 326 -12.26 3.64 18.71
N THR A 327 -13.20 3.91 17.80
CA THR A 327 -14.59 3.41 17.91
C THR A 327 -14.78 2.18 17.01
N PHE A 328 -15.28 1.11 17.61
CA PHE A 328 -15.56 -0.17 16.96
C PHE A 328 -17.04 -0.25 16.62
N TYR A 329 -17.36 -0.57 15.37
CA TYR A 329 -18.70 -0.92 14.93
C TYR A 329 -18.73 -2.41 14.60
N VAL A 330 -19.52 -3.16 15.36
CA VAL A 330 -19.78 -4.58 15.11
C VAL A 330 -21.07 -4.68 14.34
N ILE A 331 -20.99 -5.19 13.12
CA ILE A 331 -22.07 -5.18 12.14
C ILE A 331 -22.40 -6.62 11.82
N ASP A 332 -23.65 -7.02 11.99
CA ASP A 332 -24.14 -8.31 11.52
C ASP A 332 -24.01 -8.36 9.99
N ARG A 333 -23.25 -9.33 9.48
CA ARG A 333 -22.84 -9.33 8.06
C ARG A 333 -23.95 -9.75 7.09
N GLU A 334 -25.04 -10.31 7.60
CA GLU A 334 -26.20 -10.74 6.79
C GLU A 334 -27.24 -9.61 6.70
N SER A 335 -27.68 -9.13 7.87
CA SER A 335 -28.71 -8.10 8.01
C SER A 335 -28.19 -6.67 7.82
N GLY A 336 -26.88 -6.43 8.06
CA GLY A 336 -26.29 -5.09 8.07
C GLY A 336 -26.54 -4.30 9.36
N ALA A 337 -27.19 -4.89 10.36
CA ALA A 337 -27.48 -4.21 11.62
C ALA A 337 -26.19 -3.94 12.42
N VAL A 338 -26.03 -2.72 12.92
CA VAL A 338 -24.97 -2.40 13.89
C VAL A 338 -25.41 -2.96 15.25
N VAL A 339 -24.81 -4.08 15.66
CA VAL A 339 -25.18 -4.80 16.89
C VAL A 339 -24.51 -4.16 18.11
N HIS A 340 -23.26 -3.72 17.96
CA HIS A 340 -22.53 -3.05 19.02
C HIS A 340 -21.70 -1.88 18.50
N MET A 341 -21.62 -0.84 19.32
CA MET A 341 -20.68 0.26 19.18
C MET A 341 -19.87 0.36 20.46
N LEU A 342 -18.54 0.22 20.36
CA LEU A 342 -17.64 0.11 21.51
C LEU A 342 -16.45 1.04 21.33
N ASP A 343 -16.04 1.70 22.41
CA ASP A 343 -14.83 2.52 22.39
C ASP A 343 -13.64 1.78 23.03
N ALA A 344 -12.46 1.96 22.44
CA ALA A 344 -11.20 1.54 23.03
C ALA A 344 -10.19 2.70 23.07
N ALA A 345 -9.09 2.48 23.80
CA ALA A 345 -7.96 3.40 23.76
C ALA A 345 -7.51 3.64 22.32
N ALA A 346 -7.17 4.88 21.99
CA ALA A 346 -6.73 5.25 20.66
C ALA A 346 -5.50 4.46 20.22
N PHE A 347 -5.54 3.94 19.00
CA PHE A 347 -4.40 3.35 18.31
C PHE A 347 -4.52 3.57 16.81
N PHE A 348 -3.39 3.52 16.10
CA PHE A 348 -3.32 3.56 14.65
C PHE A 348 -3.02 2.16 14.11
N PHE A 349 -3.61 1.79 12.98
CA PHE A 349 -3.31 0.56 12.26
C PHE A 349 -3.45 0.75 10.75
N PHE A 350 -2.72 -0.09 10.00
CA PHE A 350 -2.98 -0.31 8.58
C PHE A 350 -3.73 -1.63 8.39
N HIS A 351 -3.14 -2.73 8.88
CA HIS A 351 -3.59 -4.08 8.58
C HIS A 351 -4.21 -4.77 9.79
N THR A 352 -5.41 -5.31 9.60
CA THR A 352 -5.94 -6.41 10.40
C THR A 352 -5.19 -7.70 10.07
N CYS A 353 -5.08 -8.61 11.04
CA CYS A 353 -4.45 -9.91 10.86
C CYS A 353 -5.51 -10.98 10.63
N ASN A 354 -6.36 -11.20 11.65
CA ASN A 354 -7.45 -12.15 11.59
C ASN A 354 -8.55 -11.76 12.61
N ALA A 355 -9.73 -12.34 12.44
CA ALA A 355 -10.82 -12.23 13.39
C ALA A 355 -11.69 -13.49 13.38
N TRP A 356 -12.22 -13.88 14.54
CA TRP A 356 -13.13 -15.02 14.63
C TRP A 356 -14.08 -14.90 15.81
N ASP A 357 -15.22 -15.57 15.66
CA ASP A 357 -16.23 -15.71 16.70
C ASP A 357 -15.81 -16.80 17.69
N VAL A 358 -16.04 -16.57 18.98
CA VAL A 358 -15.83 -17.54 20.06
C VAL A 358 -17.07 -17.58 20.91
N ASP A 359 -17.76 -18.70 20.92
CA ASP A 359 -18.86 -18.98 21.84
C ASP A 359 -18.27 -19.73 23.04
N ASP A 360 -18.54 -19.26 24.26
CA ASP A 360 -18.15 -19.97 25.48
C ASP A 360 -19.23 -20.97 25.94
N ASP A 361 -18.86 -21.87 26.85
CA ASP A 361 -19.75 -22.91 27.38
C ASP A 361 -20.93 -22.35 28.18
N GLU A 362 -20.89 -21.07 28.56
CA GLU A 362 -21.95 -20.36 29.29
C GLU A 362 -22.91 -19.63 28.33
N GLY A 363 -22.67 -19.72 27.02
CA GLY A 363 -23.51 -19.12 25.98
C GLY A 363 -23.19 -17.65 25.67
N ASN A 364 -22.08 -17.10 26.17
CA ASN A 364 -21.64 -15.77 25.78
C ASN A 364 -20.88 -15.83 24.45
N ALA A 365 -21.30 -14.99 23.51
CA ALA A 365 -20.62 -14.82 22.23
C ALA A 365 -19.57 -13.71 22.36
N SER A 366 -18.34 -14.01 21.97
CA SER A 366 -17.21 -13.08 21.94
C SER A 366 -16.59 -13.00 20.56
N ILE A 367 -15.94 -11.88 20.25
CA ILE A 367 -15.16 -11.71 19.02
C ILE A 367 -13.70 -11.54 19.42
N VAL A 368 -12.83 -12.35 18.83
CA VAL A 368 -11.38 -12.16 18.91
C VAL A 368 -10.91 -11.40 17.69
N LEU A 369 -10.19 -10.30 17.91
CA LEU A 369 -9.60 -9.45 16.86
C LEU A 369 -8.08 -9.42 17.02
N GLU A 370 -7.37 -9.62 15.91
CA GLU A 370 -5.92 -9.47 15.83
C GLU A 370 -5.58 -8.35 14.83
N VAL A 371 -4.80 -7.36 15.28
CA VAL A 371 -4.49 -6.16 14.51
C VAL A 371 -3.04 -5.73 14.73
N CYS A 372 -2.37 -5.28 13.66
CA CYS A 372 -1.05 -4.67 13.70
C CYS A 372 -1.15 -3.21 14.18
N ALA A 373 -1.36 -3.02 15.49
CA ALA A 373 -1.58 -1.71 16.10
C ALA A 373 -0.27 -0.98 16.47
N MET A 374 -0.32 0.34 16.37
CA MET A 374 0.72 1.30 16.72
C MET A 374 0.13 2.39 17.61
N ASP A 375 0.94 2.98 18.49
CA ASP A 375 0.46 4.01 19.40
C ASP A 375 0.10 5.31 18.66
N THR A 376 0.74 5.61 17.52
CA THR A 376 0.51 6.82 16.72
C THR A 376 0.68 6.55 15.22
N PRO A 377 0.15 7.40 14.34
CA PRO A 377 0.36 7.31 12.89
C PRO A 377 1.75 7.78 12.42
N ALA A 378 2.76 7.85 13.30
CA ALA A 378 4.09 8.34 12.95
C ALA A 378 4.72 7.58 11.77
N ILE A 379 4.40 6.29 11.63
CA ILE A 379 4.85 5.46 10.52
C ILE A 379 4.46 6.05 9.15
N VAL A 380 3.28 6.68 9.04
CA VAL A 380 2.76 7.25 7.79
C VAL A 380 3.76 8.26 7.22
N ARG A 381 4.37 9.11 8.06
CA ARG A 381 5.39 10.08 7.62
C ARG A 381 6.77 9.47 7.41
N GLN A 382 7.06 8.33 8.04
CA GLN A 382 8.34 7.63 7.93
C GLN A 382 8.47 6.84 6.62
N LEU A 383 7.36 6.56 5.94
CA LEU A 383 7.34 5.86 4.65
C LEU A 383 7.70 6.75 3.44
N ASN A 384 8.43 7.84 3.71
CA ASN A 384 9.05 8.65 2.67
C ASN A 384 10.21 7.88 2.02
N VAL A 385 10.24 7.84 0.69
CA VAL A 385 11.25 7.14 -0.11
C VAL A 385 12.67 7.63 0.22
N HIS A 386 12.87 8.92 0.52
CA HIS A 386 14.20 9.40 0.95
C HIS A 386 14.64 8.83 2.29
N ALA A 387 13.70 8.63 3.23
CA ALA A 387 14.00 8.01 4.51
C ALA A 387 14.26 6.49 4.36
N LEU A 388 13.56 5.83 3.43
CA LEU A 388 13.66 4.40 3.16
C LEU A 388 14.84 4.01 2.26
N ASN A 389 15.34 4.95 1.46
CA ASN A 389 16.50 4.82 0.59
C ASN A 389 17.65 5.72 1.08
N PRO A 390 18.24 5.45 2.27
CA PRO A 390 19.36 6.22 2.76
C PRO A 390 20.51 6.05 1.77
N THR A 391 20.98 7.17 1.21
CA THR A 391 22.23 7.18 0.45
C THR A 391 23.32 6.60 1.36
N PRO A 392 24.13 5.62 0.90
CA PRO A 392 25.30 5.20 1.66
C PRO A 392 26.13 6.44 2.00
N CYS A 393 26.57 6.57 3.25
CA CYS A 393 27.57 7.56 3.59
C CYS A 393 28.78 7.32 2.66
N PRO A 394 29.27 8.32 1.91
CA PRO A 394 30.43 8.12 1.03
C PRO A 394 31.55 7.51 1.85
N SER A 395 32.15 6.43 1.35
CA SER A 395 33.36 5.92 1.99
C SER A 395 34.43 7.01 1.87
N ALA A 396 35.32 7.13 2.86
CA ALA A 396 36.40 8.14 2.82
C ALA A 396 37.34 8.01 1.59
N ARG A 397 37.17 6.96 0.76
CA ARG A 397 37.89 6.76 -0.50
C ARG A 397 37.24 7.44 -1.70
N ASP A 398 35.98 7.87 -1.60
CA ASP A 398 35.21 8.43 -2.73
C ASP A 398 35.22 9.97 -2.77
N THR A 399 35.92 10.64 -1.85
CA THR A 399 36.14 12.09 -1.92
C THR A 399 37.23 12.42 -2.95
N PRO A 400 36.94 13.24 -3.98
CA PRO A 400 37.94 13.69 -4.95
C PRO A 400 39.10 14.41 -4.25
N ARG A 401 40.35 14.00 -4.53
CA ARG A 401 41.58 14.65 -4.04
C ARG A 401 41.78 16.10 -4.55
N SER A 402 40.89 16.63 -5.38
CA SER A 402 41.06 17.89 -6.09
C SER A 402 40.56 19.14 -5.35
N TRP A 403 40.03 19.03 -4.14
CA TRP A 403 39.76 20.23 -3.32
C TRP A 403 41.03 20.64 -2.57
N GLY A 404 41.70 21.63 -3.17
CA GLY A 404 42.90 22.27 -2.66
C GLY A 404 42.81 22.60 -1.17
N SER A 405 43.93 22.37 -0.51
CA SER A 405 44.25 22.70 0.87
C SER A 405 43.68 24.05 1.33
N ARG A 406 42.66 24.04 2.20
CA ARG A 406 42.60 24.81 3.46
C ARG A 406 41.30 24.70 4.28
N THR A 407 40.20 24.17 3.74
CA THR A 407 38.91 24.14 4.48
C THR A 407 38.59 22.82 5.20
N CYS A 408 39.31 21.73 4.90
CA CYS A 408 39.04 20.41 5.49
C CYS A 408 39.86 20.07 6.75
N ARG A 409 40.27 21.08 7.55
CA ARG A 409 40.93 20.85 8.86
C ARG A 409 40.04 21.13 10.08
N ARG A 410 38.80 21.60 9.90
CA ARG A 410 37.88 21.82 11.04
C ARG A 410 37.01 20.61 11.42
N PHE A 411 36.99 19.55 10.62
CA PHE A 411 36.25 18.32 10.94
C PHE A 411 37.15 17.12 11.31
N ALA A 412 38.47 17.29 11.37
CA ALA A 412 39.41 16.23 11.72
C ALA A 412 39.65 16.06 13.23
N GLY A 413 38.79 16.64 14.09
CA GLY A 413 38.96 16.65 15.55
C GLY A 413 38.08 15.65 16.32
N THR A 414 36.96 15.20 15.76
CA THR A 414 36.06 14.25 16.43
C THR A 414 36.18 12.90 15.76
N ARG A 415 36.99 12.01 16.36
CA ARG A 415 36.93 10.58 16.08
C ARG A 415 35.48 10.13 16.28
N CYS A 416 34.74 9.92 15.20
CA CYS A 416 33.55 9.09 15.18
C CYS A 416 33.98 7.67 15.56
N ARG A 417 34.10 7.40 16.87
CA ARG A 417 34.04 6.04 17.37
C ARG A 417 32.59 5.60 17.22
N CYS A 418 32.30 4.87 16.16
CA CYS A 418 31.19 3.93 16.17
C CYS A 418 31.48 2.93 17.30
N ARG A 419 31.00 3.21 18.51
CA ARG A 419 30.85 2.17 19.53
C ARG A 419 29.70 1.28 19.03
N PRO A 420 29.90 -0.03 18.84
CA PRO A 420 28.77 -0.92 18.69
C PRO A 420 27.95 -0.79 19.97
N THR A 421 26.68 -0.42 19.84
CA THR A 421 25.71 -0.49 20.93
C THR A 421 25.62 -1.95 21.35
N ARG A 422 26.37 -2.30 22.41
CA ARG A 422 26.13 -3.53 23.16
C ARG A 422 24.70 -3.45 23.70
N TRP A 423 23.88 -4.39 23.28
CA TRP A 423 22.61 -4.72 23.92
C TRP A 423 22.86 -4.91 25.42
N PRO A 424 22.04 -4.31 26.31
CA PRO A 424 22.18 -4.56 27.73
C PRO A 424 21.78 -6.01 27.99
N THR A 425 22.78 -6.85 28.22
CA THR A 425 22.62 -8.15 28.85
C THR A 425 22.03 -7.95 30.24
N ARG A 426 20.96 -8.69 30.53
CA ARG A 426 20.33 -8.80 31.85
C ARG A 426 21.38 -8.92 32.95
N THR A 427 21.45 -7.95 33.84
CA THR A 427 22.01 -8.13 35.18
C THR A 427 20.87 -8.13 36.19
N ARG A 428 20.75 -9.25 36.92
CA ARG A 428 19.95 -9.36 38.14
C ARG A 428 20.55 -8.44 39.21
N ALA A 429 19.81 -7.41 39.61
CA ALA A 429 19.90 -6.75 40.91
C ALA A 429 18.56 -6.03 41.08
N GLY A 430 17.65 -6.48 41.94
CA GLY A 430 17.75 -6.30 43.38
C GLY A 430 16.59 -5.39 43.78
N LEU A 431 15.51 -5.98 44.26
CA LEU A 431 14.35 -5.29 44.84
C LEU A 431 14.80 -4.37 45.98
N ARG A 432 14.43 -3.07 45.91
CA ARG A 432 14.15 -2.26 47.10
C ARG A 432 12.98 -1.30 46.85
N PRO A 433 12.01 -1.22 47.77
CA PRO A 433 10.85 -0.34 47.65
C PRO A 433 11.17 1.06 48.17
N LEU A 434 10.70 2.09 47.49
CA LEU A 434 10.63 3.45 48.04
C LEU A 434 9.20 3.73 48.50
N SER A 435 9.10 3.91 49.80
CA SER A 435 7.91 4.13 50.61
C SER A 435 7.56 5.62 50.75
N LYS A 436 6.24 5.90 50.83
CA LYS A 436 5.57 7.06 51.49
C LYS A 436 5.81 8.44 50.84
N CYS A 437 4.79 9.20 50.45
CA CYS A 437 3.79 9.87 51.32
C CYS A 437 2.59 10.46 50.48
N PRO A 438 1.51 11.03 51.07
CA PRO A 438 0.15 10.50 50.91
C PRO A 438 -0.98 11.53 50.59
N ARG A 439 -2.23 11.02 50.44
CA ARG A 439 -3.56 11.70 50.44
C ARG A 439 -3.84 12.56 49.19
N ALA A 440 -4.94 12.38 48.45
CA ALA A 440 -6.32 12.21 48.88
C ALA A 440 -7.10 11.14 48.08
N ALA A 441 -8.10 10.56 48.73
CA ALA A 441 -9.01 9.55 48.21
C ALA A 441 -10.46 10.06 48.22
N SER A 442 -11.29 9.41 47.40
CA SER A 442 -12.77 9.44 47.33
C SER A 442 -13.33 10.59 46.47
N ILE A 443 -14.34 10.45 45.59
CA ILE A 443 -15.53 9.57 45.51
C ILE A 443 -15.95 9.49 44.02
N CYS A 444 -16.25 8.29 43.51
CA CYS A 444 -17.41 7.94 42.65
C CYS A 444 -17.18 6.58 41.97
N ARG A 445 -17.86 5.56 42.49
CA ARG A 445 -18.07 4.27 41.81
C ARG A 445 -19.36 4.39 41.00
N GLY A 446 -19.27 4.15 39.69
CA GLY A 446 -20.40 3.86 38.80
C GLY A 446 -19.91 2.85 37.77
N PHE A 447 -20.69 1.79 37.56
CA PHE A 447 -20.36 0.59 36.78
C PHE A 447 -19.71 0.89 35.41
N ILE A 448 -18.45 0.45 35.22
CA ILE A 448 -17.83 0.24 33.91
C ILE A 448 -17.25 -1.16 33.92
N ARG A 449 -17.82 -2.07 33.11
CA ARG A 449 -17.24 -3.41 32.87
C ARG A 449 -15.84 -3.21 32.27
N ARG A 450 -14.82 -3.75 32.94
CA ARG A 450 -13.41 -3.53 32.60
C ARG A 450 -12.99 -4.36 31.39
N VAL A 451 -12.49 -3.67 30.36
CA VAL A 451 -11.67 -4.26 29.28
C VAL A 451 -10.33 -4.74 29.88
N ARG A 452 -9.98 -6.02 29.72
CA ARG A 452 -8.66 -6.55 30.10
C ARG A 452 -7.69 -6.47 28.91
N ALA A 453 -7.01 -5.34 28.77
CA ALA A 453 -5.86 -5.24 27.88
C ALA A 453 -4.62 -5.87 28.55
N ARG A 454 -4.06 -6.95 27.97
CA ARG A 454 -2.74 -7.48 28.37
C ARG A 454 -1.69 -7.12 27.31
N ARG A 455 -0.83 -6.14 27.63
CA ARG A 455 0.40 -5.85 26.88
C ARG A 455 1.47 -6.90 27.24
N ARG A 456 2.04 -7.59 26.24
CA ARG A 456 3.39 -8.18 26.33
C ARG A 456 4.33 -7.28 25.52
N GLY A 457 5.45 -6.88 26.12
CA GLY A 457 6.27 -5.75 25.65
C GLY A 457 7.16 -5.99 24.43
N SER A 458 7.66 -4.86 23.91
CA SER A 458 8.65 -4.62 22.84
C SER A 458 8.14 -4.66 21.40
N CYS A 459 8.31 -3.51 20.70
CA CYS A 459 8.13 -3.18 19.27
C CYS A 459 7.35 -4.19 18.40
N MET A 460 6.14 -3.78 17.96
CA MET A 460 5.06 -4.62 17.41
C MET A 460 4.45 -5.56 18.45
N GLY A 461 3.43 -5.06 19.15
CA GLY A 461 2.59 -5.91 19.98
C GLY A 461 1.43 -6.45 19.15
N LEU A 462 1.26 -7.77 19.08
CA LEU A 462 -0.02 -8.37 18.71
C LEU A 462 -1.03 -7.97 19.79
N PHE A 463 -2.04 -7.20 19.43
CA PHE A 463 -3.15 -6.90 20.34
C PHE A 463 -4.18 -8.01 20.22
N ARG A 464 -4.44 -8.69 21.34
CA ARG A 464 -5.58 -9.59 21.50
C ARG A 464 -6.59 -8.88 22.40
N ALA A 465 -7.69 -8.43 21.81
CA ALA A 465 -8.86 -8.03 22.55
C ALA A 465 -9.84 -9.22 22.57
N VAL A 466 -10.30 -9.60 23.75
CA VAL A 466 -11.38 -10.57 23.94
C VAL A 466 -12.55 -9.77 24.51
N TRP A 467 -13.65 -9.73 23.78
CA TRP A 467 -14.85 -8.97 24.15
C TRP A 467 -15.94 -9.94 24.56
N THR A 468 -16.38 -9.91 25.82
CA THR A 468 -17.51 -10.67 26.36
C THR A 468 -18.78 -9.87 26.38
#